data_AF-A0A2R8CLG5-F1
#
_entry.id   AF-A0A2R8CLG5-F1
#
_cell.length_a   1.000
_cell.length_b   1.000
_cell.length_c   1.000
_cell.angle_alpha   90.00
_cell.angle_beta   90.00
_cell.angle_gamma   90.00
#
_symmetry.space_group_name_H-M   'P 1'
#
loop_
_entity.id
_entity.type
_entity.pdbx_description
1 polymer ?
#
loop_
_entity_poly.entity_id
_entity_poly.type
_entity_poly.pdbx_seq_one_letter_code
_entity_poly.pdbx_strand_id
1 'polypeptide(L)'
;MNPVMHTIVVGILSYLVLIIVLRLSGKRTLSKWNAFDFVTTIALGSILATALTSTQVSLAQSVTAFIVIVMLQFVITFTSVRSRGVLKLIKSQPTLLLFKGQYRLEAMQRERVAKAEILAAIREKGMADVEQVHAVVLETDGAFSVIGTAGDQDSALEGVEGVSNR
;
A
#
# COMPACT_ATOMS: atom_id res chain seq x y z
N MET A 1 -25.08 -31.21 -13.84
CA MET A 1 -23.99 -30.71 -14.71
C MET A 1 -22.70 -31.40 -14.29
N ASN A 2 -21.88 -31.88 -15.23
CA ASN A 2 -20.57 -32.45 -14.89
C ASN A 2 -19.74 -31.36 -14.18
N PRO A 3 -19.07 -31.64 -13.04
CA PRO A 3 -18.27 -30.64 -12.32
C PRO A 3 -17.35 -29.81 -13.22
N VAL A 4 -16.73 -30.45 -14.22
CA VAL A 4 -15.86 -29.77 -15.21
C VAL A 4 -16.63 -28.73 -16.03
N MET A 5 -17.82 -29.08 -16.51
CA MET A 5 -18.67 -28.18 -17.29
C MET A 5 -19.18 -27.01 -16.44
N HIS A 6 -19.49 -27.25 -15.16
CA HIS A 6 -19.85 -26.21 -14.21
C HIS A 6 -18.70 -25.22 -14.03
N THR A 7 -17.48 -25.71 -13.77
CA THR A 7 -16.29 -24.87 -13.63
C THR A 7 -16.00 -24.02 -14.87
N ILE A 8 -16.16 -24.57 -16.08
CA ILE A 8 -15.96 -23.82 -17.32
C ILE A 8 -16.96 -22.66 -17.42
N VAL A 9 -18.26 -22.94 -17.28
CA VAL A 9 -19.31 -21.92 -17.46
C VAL A 9 -19.28 -20.87 -16.36
N VAL A 10 -19.32 -21.30 -15.09
CA VAL A 10 -19.32 -20.40 -13.93
C VAL A 10 -18.00 -19.65 -13.83
N GLY A 11 -16.89 -20.30 -14.19
CA GLY A 11 -15.56 -19.69 -14.21
C GLY A 11 -15.45 -18.54 -15.18
N ILE A 12 -15.85 -18.75 -16.45
CA ILE A 12 -15.84 -17.71 -17.47
C ILE A 12 -16.71 -16.54 -17.03
N LEU A 13 -17.94 -16.81 -16.57
CA LEU A 13 -18.86 -15.76 -16.12
C LEU A 13 -18.31 -14.98 -14.92
N SER A 14 -17.79 -15.69 -13.90
CA SER A 14 -17.22 -15.06 -12.70
C SER A 14 -16.01 -14.20 -13.04
N TYR A 15 -15.14 -14.68 -13.96
CA TYR A 15 -13.98 -13.93 -14.41
C TYR A 15 -14.37 -12.65 -15.18
N LEU A 16 -15.36 -12.74 -16.07
CA LEU A 16 -15.88 -11.57 -16.78
C LEU A 16 -16.50 -10.54 -15.82
N VAL A 17 -17.29 -11.00 -14.83
CA VAL A 17 -17.85 -10.12 -13.81
C VAL A 17 -16.74 -9.47 -12.99
N LEU A 18 -15.73 -10.23 -12.56
CA LEU A 18 -14.60 -9.70 -11.81
C LEU A 18 -13.88 -8.60 -12.60
N ILE A 19 -13.62 -8.80 -13.90
CA ILE A 19 -13.02 -7.77 -14.75
C ILE A 19 -13.89 -6.51 -14.81
N ILE A 20 -15.21 -6.66 -14.98
CA ILE A 20 -16.13 -5.52 -15.02
C ILE A 20 -16.09 -4.75 -13.70
N VAL A 21 -16.18 -5.47 -12.57
CA VAL A 21 -16.15 -4.90 -11.22
C VAL A 21 -14.84 -4.16 -10.96
N LEU A 22 -13.69 -4.75 -11.32
CA LEU A 22 -12.39 -4.10 -11.21
C LEU A 22 -12.28 -2.86 -12.09
N ARG A 23 -12.79 -2.92 -13.33
CA ARG A 23 -12.75 -1.78 -14.25
C ARG A 23 -13.62 -0.61 -13.78
N LEU A 24 -14.76 -0.90 -13.15
CA LEU A 24 -15.63 0.10 -12.53
C LEU A 24 -15.00 0.73 -11.28
N SER A 25 -14.11 0.02 -10.58
CA SER A 25 -13.35 0.55 -9.44
C SER A 25 -12.39 1.71 -9.81
N GLY A 26 -12.08 1.86 -11.10
CA GLY A 26 -11.42 3.04 -11.67
C GLY A 26 -9.91 2.89 -11.91
N LYS A 27 -9.32 3.93 -12.51
CA LYS A 27 -7.88 4.01 -12.85
C LYS A 27 -7.12 4.64 -11.69
N ARG A 28 -6.73 3.87 -10.68
CA ARG A 28 -5.89 4.45 -9.63
C ARG A 28 -4.43 4.44 -10.09
N THR A 29 -3.85 5.64 -10.17
CA THR A 29 -2.45 5.87 -10.55
C THR A 29 -1.52 5.10 -9.60
N LEU A 30 -0.75 4.19 -10.21
CA LEU A 30 0.26 3.33 -9.61
C LEU A 30 1.43 4.12 -9.01
N SER A 31 1.27 4.71 -7.83
CA SER A 31 2.44 5.29 -7.15
C SER A 31 2.78 4.71 -5.79
N LYS A 32 2.06 3.67 -5.35
CA LYS A 32 2.49 2.62 -4.40
C LYS A 32 1.24 1.86 -3.96
N TRP A 33 1.21 0.53 -4.12
CA TRP A 33 0.11 -0.30 -3.64
C TRP A 33 -0.04 -0.12 -2.13
N ASN A 34 -1.26 0.15 -1.65
CA ASN A 34 -1.51 0.17 -0.21
C ASN A 34 -1.72 -1.26 0.31
N ALA A 35 -1.44 -1.53 1.59
CA ALA A 35 -1.74 -2.81 2.23
C ALA A 35 -3.19 -3.25 2.03
N PHE A 36 -4.13 -2.30 1.98
CA PHE A 36 -5.55 -2.56 1.70
C PHE A 36 -5.82 -3.01 0.27
N ASP A 37 -5.09 -2.48 -0.72
CA ASP A 37 -5.21 -2.92 -2.11
C ASP A 37 -4.74 -4.38 -2.21
N PHE A 38 -3.66 -4.73 -1.50
CA PHE A 38 -3.16 -6.10 -1.43
C PHE A 38 -4.15 -7.08 -0.80
N VAL A 39 -4.71 -6.73 0.37
CA VAL A 39 -5.76 -7.53 1.04
C VAL A 39 -6.97 -7.74 0.12
N THR A 40 -7.38 -6.69 -0.59
CA THR A 40 -8.51 -6.75 -1.52
C THR A 40 -8.21 -7.68 -2.69
N THR A 41 -7.03 -7.58 -3.30
CA THR A 41 -6.63 -8.48 -4.39
C THR A 41 -6.61 -9.94 -3.97
N ILE A 42 -6.09 -10.25 -2.78
CA ILE A 42 -6.10 -11.62 -2.23
C ILE A 42 -7.55 -12.11 -2.03
N ALA A 43 -8.40 -11.28 -1.43
CA ALA A 43 -9.79 -11.63 -1.19
C ALA A 43 -10.54 -11.93 -2.50
N LEU A 44 -10.38 -11.08 -3.52
CA LEU A 44 -10.98 -11.28 -4.85
C LEU A 44 -10.48 -12.56 -5.51
N GLY A 45 -9.18 -12.85 -5.43
CA GLY A 45 -8.59 -14.10 -5.93
C GLY A 45 -9.18 -15.33 -5.22
N SER A 46 -9.33 -15.27 -3.89
CA SER A 46 -9.93 -16.35 -3.09
C SER A 46 -11.41 -16.59 -3.44
N ILE A 47 -12.18 -15.52 -3.65
CA ILE A 47 -13.59 -15.63 -4.06
C ILE A 47 -13.68 -16.26 -5.45
N LEU A 48 -12.83 -15.84 -6.39
CA LEU A 48 -12.79 -16.42 -7.74
C LEU A 48 -12.43 -17.92 -7.70
N ALA A 49 -11.40 -18.30 -6.94
CA ALA A 49 -11.01 -19.69 -6.76
C ALA A 49 -12.13 -20.54 -6.16
N THR A 50 -12.87 -19.99 -5.19
CA THR A 50 -14.03 -20.66 -4.59
C THR A 50 -15.17 -20.81 -5.58
N ALA A 51 -15.44 -19.77 -6.39
CA ALA A 51 -16.47 -19.81 -7.44
C ALA A 51 -16.17 -20.88 -8.52
N LEU A 52 -14.89 -21.14 -8.79
CA LEU A 52 -14.42 -22.12 -9.76
C LEU A 52 -14.48 -23.57 -9.24
N THR A 53 -14.13 -23.76 -7.96
CA THR A 53 -13.91 -25.09 -7.38
C THR A 53 -15.09 -25.61 -6.57
N SER A 54 -15.95 -24.73 -6.04
CA SER A 54 -17.11 -25.13 -5.25
C SER A 54 -18.38 -25.13 -6.10
N THR A 55 -19.04 -26.29 -6.18
CA THR A 55 -20.36 -26.44 -6.80
C THR A 55 -21.51 -25.99 -5.89
N GLN A 56 -21.22 -25.72 -4.62
CA GLN A 56 -22.22 -25.25 -3.64
C GLN A 56 -22.40 -23.74 -3.68
N VAL A 57 -21.42 -23.01 -4.21
CA VAL A 57 -21.46 -21.55 -4.30
C VAL A 57 -22.11 -21.15 -5.62
N SER A 58 -23.20 -20.41 -5.54
CA SER A 58 -23.89 -19.91 -6.73
C SER A 58 -23.13 -18.74 -7.36
N LEU A 59 -23.28 -18.56 -8.68
CA LEU A 59 -22.72 -17.39 -9.39
C LEU A 59 -23.18 -16.09 -8.73
N ALA A 60 -24.46 -15.98 -8.36
CA ALA A 60 -25.01 -14.80 -7.68
C ALA A 60 -24.25 -14.48 -6.39
N GLN A 61 -23.97 -15.50 -5.56
CA GLN A 61 -23.21 -15.32 -4.32
C GLN A 61 -21.78 -14.82 -4.59
N SER A 62 -21.10 -15.35 -5.60
CA SER A 62 -19.76 -14.89 -6.00
C SER A 62 -19.77 -13.44 -6.51
N VAL A 63 -20.77 -13.08 -7.33
CA VAL A 63 -20.95 -11.71 -7.82
C VAL A 63 -21.22 -10.75 -6.65
N THR A 64 -22.11 -11.12 -5.72
CA THR A 64 -22.36 -10.33 -4.51
C THR A 64 -21.09 -10.14 -3.69
N ALA A 65 -20.29 -11.20 -3.50
CA ALA A 65 -19.04 -11.13 -2.77
C ALA A 65 -18.02 -10.18 -3.44
N PHE A 66 -17.87 -10.24 -4.77
CA PHE A 66 -17.03 -9.28 -5.51
C PHE A 66 -17.51 -7.84 -5.33
N ILE A 67 -18.81 -7.59 -5.46
CA ILE A 67 -19.39 -6.24 -5.30
C ILE A 67 -19.13 -5.72 -3.89
N VAL A 68 -19.35 -6.52 -2.84
CA VAL A 68 -19.14 -6.12 -1.46
C VAL A 68 -17.68 -5.74 -1.21
N ILE A 69 -16.74 -6.59 -1.66
CA ILE A 69 -15.30 -6.32 -1.49
C ILE A 69 -14.89 -5.03 -2.19
N VAL A 70 -15.30 -4.83 -3.44
CA VAL A 70 -14.96 -3.61 -4.18
C VAL A 70 -15.67 -2.37 -3.64
N MET A 71 -16.91 -2.49 -3.17
CA MET A 71 -17.61 -1.39 -2.48
C MET A 71 -16.90 -0.99 -1.19
N LEU A 72 -16.46 -1.95 -0.37
CA LEU A 72 -15.68 -1.67 0.83
C LEU A 72 -14.36 -0.96 0.50
N GLN A 73 -13.64 -1.44 -0.52
CA GLN A 73 -12.42 -0.79 -1.00
C GLN A 73 -12.69 0.64 -1.48
N PHE A 74 -13.80 0.85 -2.19
CA PHE A 74 -14.23 2.17 -2.66
C PHE A 74 -14.54 3.11 -1.49
N VAL A 75 -15.30 2.65 -0.49
CA VAL A 75 -15.65 3.44 0.72
C VAL A 75 -14.39 3.83 1.49
N ILE A 76 -13.49 2.87 1.74
CA ILE A 76 -12.19 3.11 2.38
C ILE A 76 -11.40 4.17 1.61
N THR A 77 -11.31 4.00 0.30
CA THR A 77 -10.55 4.91 -0.56
C THR A 77 -11.16 6.31 -0.58
N PHE A 78 -12.48 6.41 -0.77
CA PHE A 78 -13.19 7.67 -0.82
C PHE A 78 -13.07 8.43 0.51
N THR A 79 -13.25 7.73 1.63
CA THR A 79 -13.11 8.31 2.97
C THR A 79 -11.67 8.70 3.30
N SER A 80 -10.67 7.95 2.83
CA SER A 80 -9.25 8.30 3.02
C SER A 80 -8.86 9.63 2.37
N VAL A 81 -9.49 9.99 1.25
CA VAL A 81 -9.23 11.29 0.58
C VAL A 81 -9.92 12.45 1.31
N ARG A 82 -11.03 12.19 2.02
CA ARG A 82 -11.82 13.21 2.72
C ARG A 82 -11.37 13.44 4.17
N SER A 83 -10.79 12.44 4.82
CA SER A 83 -10.43 12.48 6.24
C SER A 83 -8.96 12.16 6.46
N ARG A 84 -8.21 13.10 7.04
CA ARG A 84 -6.81 12.90 7.44
C ARG A 84 -6.65 11.79 8.49
N GLY A 85 -7.66 11.55 9.34
CA GLY A 85 -7.63 10.47 10.33
C GLY A 85 -7.77 9.09 9.66
N VAL A 86 -8.68 8.97 8.70
CA VAL A 86 -8.82 7.75 7.89
C VAL A 86 -7.58 7.53 7.02
N LEU A 87 -7.03 8.60 6.44
CA LEU A 87 -5.77 8.53 5.71
C LEU A 87 -4.64 7.99 6.58
N LYS A 88 -4.49 8.48 7.83
CA LYS A 88 -3.47 8.00 8.77
C LYS A 88 -3.71 6.55 9.23
N LEU A 89 -4.96 6.13 9.36
CA LEU A 89 -5.29 4.76 9.73
C LEU A 89 -5.02 3.78 8.57
N ILE A 90 -5.22 4.23 7.34
CA ILE A 90 -5.25 3.36 6.15
C ILE A 90 -3.94 3.43 5.36
N LYS A 91 -3.24 4.57 5.39
CA LYS A 91 -1.92 4.75 4.82
C LYS A 91 -0.94 5.11 5.94
N SER A 92 0.09 4.30 6.09
CA SER A 92 1.30 4.70 6.81
C SER A 92 1.80 6.02 6.20
N GLN A 93 2.23 6.96 7.04
CA GLN A 93 2.84 8.20 6.56
C GLN A 93 4.35 7.99 6.47
N PRO A 94 5.03 8.57 5.46
CA PRO A 94 6.47 8.55 5.45
C PRO A 94 6.99 9.21 6.72
N THR A 95 7.94 8.57 7.39
CA THR A 95 8.42 8.99 8.71
C THR A 95 9.89 9.37 8.64
N LEU A 96 10.22 10.56 9.15
CA LEU A 96 11.60 11.03 9.21
C LEU A 96 12.37 10.29 10.31
N LEU A 97 13.39 9.53 9.93
CA LEU A 97 14.22 8.76 10.86
C LEU A 97 15.57 9.43 11.15
N LEU A 98 16.10 10.19 10.20
CA LEU A 98 17.32 10.96 10.35
C LEU A 98 17.17 12.30 9.64
N PHE A 99 17.65 13.37 10.25
CA PHE A 99 17.67 14.70 9.64
C PHE A 99 18.92 15.48 10.06
N LYS A 100 19.67 16.00 9.08
CA LYS A 100 20.92 16.76 9.26
C LYS A 100 21.87 16.07 10.24
N GLY A 101 22.17 14.79 9.98
CA GLY A 101 23.05 13.95 10.82
C GLY A 101 22.47 13.52 12.18
N GLN A 102 21.27 13.97 12.56
CA GLN A 102 20.65 13.63 13.85
C GLN A 102 19.56 12.57 13.71
N TYR A 103 19.70 11.49 14.46
CA TYR A 103 18.68 10.43 14.56
C TYR A 103 17.43 10.91 15.30
N ARG A 104 16.25 10.52 14.80
CA ARG A 104 14.96 10.73 15.45
C ARG A 104 14.59 9.47 16.24
N LEU A 105 15.14 9.35 17.46
CA LEU A 105 15.04 8.13 18.27
C LEU A 105 13.58 7.74 18.59
N GLU A 106 12.71 8.70 18.87
CA GLU A 106 11.27 8.42 19.11
C GLU A 106 10.58 7.84 17.88
N ALA A 107 10.84 8.41 16.70
CA ALA A 107 10.31 7.90 15.43
C ALA A 107 10.85 6.50 15.12
N MET A 108 12.15 6.28 15.33
CA MET A 108 12.77 4.95 15.17
C MET A 108 12.15 3.90 16.10
N GLN A 109 11.89 4.24 17.36
CA GLN A 109 11.24 3.33 18.31
C GLN A 109 9.80 3.01 17.91
N ARG A 110 9.05 4.03 17.47
CA ARG A 110 7.66 3.87 17.01
C ARG A 110 7.56 2.98 15.78
N GLU A 111 8.43 3.21 14.79
CA GLU A 111 8.48 2.43 13.54
C GLU A 111 9.27 1.12 13.68
N ARG A 112 9.82 0.83 14.87
CA ARG A 112 10.65 -0.35 15.18
C ARG A 112 11.88 -0.51 14.27
N VAL A 113 12.48 0.60 13.86
CA VAL A 113 13.66 0.63 13.00
C VAL A 113 14.93 0.74 13.83
N ALA A 114 15.86 -0.19 13.62
CA ALA A 114 17.18 -0.16 14.24
C ALA A 114 18.12 0.81 13.49
N LYS A 115 19.07 1.42 14.23
CA LYS A 115 20.13 2.25 13.65
C LYS A 115 20.91 1.53 12.54
N ALA A 116 21.10 0.22 12.67
CA ALA A 116 21.80 -0.60 11.67
C ALA A 116 21.10 -0.62 10.31
N GLU A 117 19.76 -0.56 10.27
CA GLU A 117 18.96 -0.53 9.04
C GLU A 117 19.13 0.82 8.32
N ILE A 118 19.09 1.93 9.08
CA ILE A 118 19.38 3.27 8.54
C ILE A 118 20.79 3.31 7.93
N LEU A 119 21.79 2.79 8.63
CA LEU A 119 23.17 2.73 8.12
C LEU A 119 23.29 1.83 6.89
N ALA A 120 22.55 0.74 6.81
CA ALA A 120 22.52 -0.12 5.63
C ALA A 120 21.93 0.61 4.41
N ALA A 121 20.82 1.31 4.59
CA ALA A 121 20.21 2.12 3.53
C ALA A 121 21.14 3.23 3.02
N ILE A 122 21.89 3.88 3.92
CA ILE A 122 22.89 4.89 3.55
C ILE A 122 24.00 4.27 2.68
N ARG A 123 24.51 3.09 3.08
CA ARG A 123 25.52 2.35 2.30
C ARG A 123 25.02 1.91 0.94
N GLU A 124 23.75 1.48 0.84
CA GLU A 124 23.14 1.07 -0.43
C GLU A 124 23.13 2.21 -1.45
N LYS A 125 23.06 3.46 -0.98
CA LYS A 125 23.16 4.67 -1.82
C LYS A 125 24.59 5.14 -2.07
N GLY A 126 25.60 4.36 -1.66
CA GLY A 126 27.02 4.64 -1.91
C GLY A 126 27.64 5.67 -0.97
N MET A 127 26.95 6.08 0.09
CA MET A 127 27.48 7.02 1.09
C MET A 127 28.13 6.26 2.25
N ALA A 128 29.29 6.72 2.71
CA ALA A 128 30.02 6.13 3.83
C ALA A 128 29.76 6.87 5.16
N ASP A 129 29.58 8.19 5.09
CA ASP A 129 29.47 9.05 6.27
C ASP A 129 28.04 9.55 6.46
N VAL A 130 27.52 9.40 7.68
CA VAL A 130 26.19 9.90 8.08
C VAL A 130 26.11 11.42 7.98
N GLU A 131 27.23 12.12 8.11
CA GLU A 131 27.32 13.57 8.01
C GLU A 131 27.02 14.10 6.60
N GLN A 132 27.18 13.27 5.57
CA GLN A 132 26.82 13.62 4.19
C GLN A 132 25.32 13.44 3.91
N VAL A 133 24.58 12.84 4.86
CA VAL A 133 23.16 12.52 4.75
C VAL A 133 22.31 13.62 5.37
N HIS A 134 21.52 14.27 4.52
CA HIS A 134 20.60 15.31 4.92
C HIS A 134 19.32 14.74 5.53
N ALA A 135 18.77 13.68 4.96
CA ALA A 135 17.61 13.00 5.52
C ALA A 135 17.58 11.50 5.22
N VAL A 136 17.01 10.73 6.15
CA VAL A 136 16.53 9.37 5.89
C VAL A 136 15.06 9.29 6.26
N VAL A 137 14.25 8.86 5.30
CA VAL A 137 12.80 8.73 5.44
C VAL A 137 12.41 7.26 5.26
N LEU A 138 11.64 6.73 6.20
CA LEU A 138 10.96 5.45 6.03
C LEU A 138 9.69 5.70 5.22
N GLU A 139 9.64 5.15 4.03
CA GLU A 139 8.51 5.25 3.12
C GLU A 139 7.35 4.34 3.53
N THR A 140 6.17 4.60 2.97
CA THR A 140 4.93 3.88 3.28
C THR A 140 4.97 2.39 2.91
N ASP A 141 5.85 2.03 1.99
CA ASP A 141 6.11 0.66 1.52
C ASP A 141 7.26 -0.03 2.29
N GLY A 142 7.79 0.62 3.34
CA GLY A 142 8.90 0.09 4.13
C GLY A 142 10.28 0.31 3.50
N ALA A 143 10.34 0.93 2.32
CA ALA A 143 11.60 1.30 1.70
C ALA A 143 12.24 2.50 2.42
N PHE A 144 13.57 2.61 2.33
CA PHE A 144 14.30 3.76 2.83
C PHE A 144 14.64 4.72 1.69
N SER A 145 14.21 5.97 1.85
CA SER A 145 14.67 7.09 1.02
C SER A 145 15.82 7.79 1.73
N VAL A 146 16.99 7.86 1.10
CA VAL A 146 18.16 8.58 1.61
C VAL A 146 18.43 9.78 0.73
N ILE A 147 18.46 10.96 1.34
CA ILE A 147 18.68 12.24 0.67
C ILE A 147 20.03 12.77 1.14
N GLY A 148 20.96 12.91 0.20
CA GLY A 148 22.25 13.56 0.44
C GLY A 148 22.11 15.07 0.57
N THR A 149 23.14 15.72 1.08
CA THR A 149 23.17 17.19 1.22
C THR A 149 23.22 17.85 -0.15
N ALA A 150 22.10 18.36 -0.65
CA ALA A 150 22.02 19.06 -1.94
C ALA A 150 21.04 20.24 -1.86
N GLY A 151 21.60 21.46 -1.76
CA GLY A 151 20.82 22.70 -1.72
C GLY A 151 20.16 23.00 -0.37
N ASP A 152 19.65 24.24 -0.22
CA ASP A 152 19.05 24.74 1.04
C ASP A 152 17.51 24.61 1.05
N GLN A 153 16.94 23.81 0.13
CA GLN A 153 15.49 23.63 -0.02
C GLN A 153 15.06 22.20 0.31
N ASP A 154 14.09 22.07 1.21
CA ASP A 154 13.57 20.80 1.73
C ASP A 154 12.24 20.38 1.07
N SER A 155 11.98 20.80 -0.18
CA SER A 155 10.70 20.55 -0.86
C SER A 155 10.36 19.07 -1.02
N ALA A 156 11.37 18.20 -1.16
CA ALA A 156 11.20 16.75 -1.22
C ALA A 156 10.75 16.13 0.12
N LEU A 157 10.79 16.88 1.23
CA LEU A 157 10.37 16.43 2.56
C LEU A 157 8.97 16.90 2.93
N GLU A 158 8.25 17.59 2.03
CA GLU A 158 6.88 18.04 2.28
C GLU A 158 5.95 16.84 2.53
N GLY A 159 5.23 16.86 3.66
CA GLY A 159 4.32 15.78 4.05
C GLY A 159 4.96 14.60 4.77
N VAL A 160 6.28 14.62 5.03
CA VAL A 160 6.96 13.65 5.90
C VAL A 160 6.71 13.99 7.36
N GLU A 161 6.27 12.99 8.13
CA GLU A 161 6.03 13.17 9.55
C GLU A 161 7.35 13.44 10.31
N GLY A 162 7.37 14.47 11.15
CA GLY A 162 8.55 14.86 11.93
C GLY A 162 9.41 15.95 11.29
N VAL A 163 9.06 16.43 10.09
CA VAL A 163 9.60 17.66 9.51
C VAL A 163 8.83 18.84 10.09
N SER A 164 9.52 19.75 10.77
CA SER A 164 8.88 20.98 11.27
C SER A 164 8.45 21.82 10.08
N ASN A 165 7.14 21.92 9.82
CA ASN A 165 6.62 22.98 8.95
C ASN A 165 7.09 24.32 9.53
N ARG A 166 7.85 25.09 8.75
CA ARG A 166 7.99 26.51 9.02
C ARG A 166 6.69 27.23 8.67
#